data_AF-A0A962VPJ1-F1
#
_entry.id   AF-A0A962VPJ1-F1
#
_cell.length_a   1.000
_cell.length_b   1.000
_cell.length_c   1.000
_cell.angle_alpha   90.00
_cell.angle_beta   90.00
_cell.angle_gamma   90.00
#
_symmetry.space_group_name_H-M   'P 1'
#
loop_
_entity.id
_entity.type
_entity.pdbx_description
1 polymer ?
#
loop_
_entity_poly.entity_id
_entity_poly.type
_entity_poly.pdbx_seq_one_letter_code
_entity_poly.pdbx_strand_id
1 'polypeptide(L)'
;LEQLAQMVGRSAPAPEAPVTPAVDAQAQAALAELARLLATNDIRAQDYNQENAARLAAALDRHYPPLARLIEAFDFERALEVLNSIGNRKEI
;
A
#
# COMPACT_ATOMS: atom_id res chain seq x y z
N LEU A 1 -54.35 -19.88 3.72
CA LEU A 1 -53.61 -19.17 4.79
C LEU A 1 -52.25 -19.85 4.94
N GLU A 2 -51.45 -19.67 3.90
CA GLU A 2 -50.01 -19.97 3.88
C GLU A 2 -49.28 -18.87 4.68
N GLN A 3 -48.03 -19.12 5.07
CA GLN A 3 -47.09 -18.18 5.71
C GLN A 3 -46.89 -18.27 7.24
N LEU A 4 -46.65 -19.48 7.79
CA LEU A 4 -45.77 -19.61 8.96
C LEU A 4 -44.32 -19.80 8.48
N ALA A 5 -43.86 -18.79 7.73
CA ALA A 5 -42.49 -18.63 7.31
C ALA A 5 -41.64 -18.17 8.51
N GLN A 6 -40.60 -18.95 8.79
CA GLN A 6 -39.24 -18.41 8.94
C GLN A 6 -39.07 -17.24 9.92
N MET A 7 -39.10 -17.53 11.22
CA MET A 7 -38.41 -16.75 12.26
C MET A 7 -37.99 -17.79 13.30
N VAL A 8 -36.73 -18.06 13.63
CA VAL A 8 -35.59 -17.18 13.83
C VAL A 8 -34.34 -18.04 13.59
N GLY A 9 -33.68 -17.83 12.45
CA GLY A 9 -32.27 -18.17 12.33
C GLY A 9 -31.50 -17.17 13.18
N ARG A 10 -31.17 -17.55 14.43
CA ARG A 10 -30.20 -16.82 15.25
C ARG A 10 -28.84 -17.02 14.61
N SER A 11 -28.56 -16.27 13.53
CA SER A 11 -27.21 -16.12 13.01
C SER A 11 -26.42 -15.37 14.07
N ALA A 12 -25.52 -16.09 14.73
CA ALA A 12 -24.52 -15.50 15.61
C ALA A 12 -23.79 -14.37 14.84
N PRO A 13 -23.47 -13.23 15.48
CA PRO A 13 -22.52 -12.30 14.88
C PRO A 13 -21.22 -13.06 14.66
N ALA A 14 -20.82 -13.18 13.40
CA ALA A 14 -19.53 -13.77 13.05
C ALA A 14 -18.43 -13.05 13.84
N PRO A 15 -17.40 -13.76 14.32
CA PRO A 15 -16.27 -13.13 14.96
C PRO A 15 -15.69 -12.11 13.97
N GLU A 16 -15.67 -10.84 14.38
CA GLU A 16 -14.98 -9.78 13.65
C GLU A 16 -13.53 -10.21 13.50
N ALA A 17 -13.20 -10.76 12.34
CA ALA A 17 -11.84 -11.11 12.00
C ALA A 17 -11.01 -9.83 12.19
N PRO A 18 -9.87 -9.88 12.88
CA PRO A 18 -9.01 -8.72 13.00
C PRO A 18 -8.72 -8.25 11.57
N VAL A 19 -9.08 -7.00 11.28
CA VAL A 19 -8.67 -6.29 10.08
C VAL A 19 -7.17 -6.09 10.22
N THR A 20 -6.41 -7.15 9.95
CA THR A 20 -5.04 -6.98 9.51
C THR A 20 -5.13 -6.13 8.27
N PRO A 21 -4.46 -4.96 8.21
CA PRO A 21 -4.38 -4.23 6.97
C PRO A 21 -3.57 -5.11 6.04
N ALA A 22 -4.26 -5.97 5.28
CA ALA A 22 -3.72 -6.51 4.05
C ALA A 22 -3.28 -5.27 3.28
N VAL A 23 -1.97 -5.10 3.13
CA VAL A 23 -1.45 -4.08 2.22
C VAL A 23 -2.17 -4.35 0.92
N ASP A 24 -3.02 -3.39 0.53
CA ASP A 24 -3.92 -3.57 -0.59
C ASP A 24 -3.10 -4.03 -1.81
N ALA A 25 -3.59 -5.01 -2.58
CA ALA A 25 -2.84 -5.51 -3.73
C ALA A 25 -2.44 -4.36 -4.69
N GLN A 26 -3.25 -3.29 -4.72
CA GLN A 26 -2.95 -2.07 -5.46
C GLN A 26 -1.79 -1.27 -4.87
N ALA A 27 -1.64 -1.24 -3.54
CA ALA A 27 -0.51 -0.59 -2.88
C ALA A 27 0.80 -1.35 -3.13
N GLN A 28 0.76 -2.68 -3.11
CA GLN A 28 1.92 -3.51 -3.45
C GLN A 28 2.35 -3.30 -4.91
N ALA A 29 1.38 -3.25 -5.83
CA ALA A 29 1.64 -2.96 -7.24
C ALA A 29 2.21 -1.55 -7.44
N ALA A 30 1.71 -0.55 -6.70
CA ALA A 30 2.22 0.82 -6.76
C ALA A 30 3.67 0.91 -6.26
N LEU A 31 4.01 0.18 -5.21
CA LEU A 31 5.39 0.11 -4.70
C LEU A 31 6.33 -0.59 -5.69
N ALA A 32 5.88 -1.67 -6.34
CA ALA A 32 6.67 -2.38 -7.33
C ALA A 32 6.96 -1.52 -8.58
N GLU A 33 5.96 -0.80 -9.08
CA GLU A 33 6.16 0.08 -10.24
C GLU A 33 7.02 1.29 -9.88
N LEU A 34 6.82 1.88 -8.69
CA LEU A 34 7.71 2.95 -8.20
C LEU A 34 9.15 2.46 -8.09
N ALA A 35 9.38 1.26 -7.54
CA ALA A 35 10.71 0.65 -7.46
C ALA A 35 11.35 0.48 -8.86
N ARG A 36 10.56 0.04 -9.84
CA ARG A 36 11.01 -0.10 -11.23
C ARG A 36 11.42 1.23 -11.83
N LEU A 37 10.59 2.27 -11.69
CA LEU A 37 10.87 3.61 -12.20
C LEU A 37 12.13 4.21 -11.56
N LEU A 38 12.29 4.04 -10.24
CA LEU A 38 13.48 4.46 -9.50
C LEU A 38 14.74 3.73 -9.98
N ALA A 39 14.67 2.40 -10.16
CA ALA A 39 15.80 1.59 -10.62
C ALA A 39 16.27 1.96 -12.04
N THR A 40 15.37 2.45 -12.89
CA THR A 40 15.71 2.93 -14.24
C THR A 40 16.05 4.42 -14.31
N ASN A 41 16.09 5.13 -13.18
CA ASN A 41 16.22 6.59 -13.12
C ASN A 41 15.20 7.31 -14.04
N ASP A 42 13.99 6.77 -14.11
CA ASP A 42 12.94 7.27 -15.00
C ASP A 42 12.29 8.51 -14.35
N ILE A 43 12.33 9.64 -15.06
CA ILE A 43 11.75 10.91 -14.61
C ILE A 43 10.26 10.81 -14.29
N ARG A 44 9.57 9.81 -14.87
CA ARG A 44 8.16 9.52 -14.57
C ARG A 44 7.94 9.09 -13.12
N ALA A 45 8.99 8.74 -12.37
CA ALA A 45 8.89 8.44 -10.95
C ALA A 45 8.27 9.60 -10.15
N GLN A 46 8.50 10.86 -10.54
CA GLN A 46 7.89 12.02 -9.88
C GLN A 46 6.39 12.08 -10.08
N ASP A 47 5.96 12.04 -11.33
CA ASP A 47 4.55 12.06 -11.73
C ASP A 47 3.80 10.89 -11.06
N TYR A 48 4.37 9.69 -11.20
CA TYR A 48 3.83 8.47 -10.60
C TYR A 48 3.71 8.56 -9.07
N ASN A 49 4.72 9.12 -8.40
CA ASN A 49 4.71 9.33 -6.95
C ASN A 49 3.61 10.32 -6.52
N GLN A 50 3.38 11.39 -7.29
CA GLN A 50 2.31 12.34 -6.99
C GLN A 50 0.93 11.72 -7.22
N GLU A 51 0.74 11.03 -8.34
CA GLU A 51 -0.52 10.36 -8.68
C GLU A 51 -0.92 9.29 -7.65
N ASN A 52 0.08 8.58 -7.09
CA ASN A 52 -0.14 7.50 -6.12
C ASN A 52 0.16 7.91 -4.68
N ALA A 53 0.34 9.20 -4.39
CA ALA A 53 0.84 9.70 -3.11
C ALA A 53 0.02 9.19 -1.92
N ALA A 54 -1.31 9.28 -1.99
CA ALA A 54 -2.20 8.81 -0.91
C ALA A 54 -2.07 7.30 -0.66
N ARG A 55 -1.91 6.51 -1.74
CA ARG A 55 -1.81 5.05 -1.67
C ARG A 55 -0.43 4.62 -1.16
N LEU A 56 0.62 5.26 -1.64
CA LEU A 56 2.00 5.05 -1.18
C LEU A 56 2.17 5.48 0.29
N ALA A 57 1.56 6.61 0.68
CA ALA A 57 1.53 7.07 2.06
C ALA A 57 0.82 6.08 2.99
N ALA A 58 -0.32 5.52 2.57
CA ALA A 58 -1.00 4.49 3.34
C ALA A 58 -0.16 3.19 3.48
N ALA A 59 0.66 2.86 2.48
CA ALA A 59 1.46 1.65 2.46
C ALA A 59 2.79 1.76 3.25
N LEU A 60 3.39 2.95 3.25
CA LEU A 60 4.71 3.23 3.83
C LEU A 60 4.64 4.02 5.14
N ASP A 61 3.48 4.62 5.45
CA ASP A 61 3.22 5.40 6.66
C ASP A 61 4.31 6.47 6.87
N ARG A 62 4.96 6.50 8.04
CA ARG A 62 6.06 7.41 8.39
C ARG A 62 7.25 7.38 7.43
N HIS A 63 7.38 6.34 6.62
CA HIS A 63 8.49 6.20 5.67
C HIS A 63 8.21 6.88 4.31
N TYR A 64 6.96 7.29 4.04
CA TYR A 64 6.61 7.98 2.81
C TYR A 64 7.20 9.39 2.66
N PRO A 65 7.11 10.30 3.66
CA PRO A 65 7.63 11.66 3.51
C PRO A 65 9.13 11.77 3.13
N PRO A 66 10.06 10.99 3.72
CA PRO A 66 11.46 11.04 3.27
C PRO A 66 11.65 10.45 1.88
N LEU A 67 10.89 9.41 1.50
CA LEU A 67 10.93 8.84 0.15
C LEU A 67 10.46 9.87 -0.90
N ALA A 68 9.33 10.53 -0.65
CA ALA A 68 8.77 11.54 -1.53
C ALA A 68 9.77 12.68 -1.78
N ARG A 69 10.43 13.19 -0.73
CA ARG A 69 11.46 14.23 -0.88
C ARG A 69 12.63 13.83 -1.76
N LEU A 70 13.07 12.57 -1.68
CA LEU A 70 14.17 12.07 -2.54
C LEU A 70 13.72 12.01 -4.00
N ILE A 71 12.49 11.57 -4.25
CA ILE A 71 11.88 11.54 -5.59
C ILE A 71 11.73 12.96 -6.15
N GLU A 72 11.28 13.92 -5.34
CA GLU A 72 11.18 15.34 -5.70
C GLU A 72 12.55 15.97 -6.01
N ALA A 73 13.61 15.51 -5.34
CA ALA A 73 14.99 15.94 -5.59
C ALA A 73 15.68 15.21 -6.76
N PHE A 74 14.99 14.30 -7.47
CA PHE A 74 15.56 13.40 -8.48
C PHE A 74 16.67 12.47 -7.94
N ASP A 75 16.70 12.27 -6.63
CA ASP A 75 17.68 11.43 -5.93
C ASP A 75 17.18 9.96 -5.92
N PHE A 76 17.05 9.40 -7.13
CA PHE A 76 16.37 8.12 -7.35
C PHE A 76 17.12 6.93 -6.75
N GLU A 77 18.45 6.97 -6.73
CA GLU A 77 19.27 5.94 -6.10
C GLU A 77 18.98 5.87 -4.60
N ARG A 78 19.02 7.02 -3.92
CA ARG A 78 18.70 7.12 -2.48
C ARG A 78 17.26 6.73 -2.19
N ALA A 79 16.32 7.13 -3.05
CA ALA A 79 14.92 6.73 -2.92
C ALA A 79 14.76 5.20 -3.01
N LEU A 80 15.47 4.54 -3.93
CA LEU A 80 15.44 3.09 -4.08
C LEU A 80 16.07 2.38 -2.87
N GLU A 81 17.17 2.89 -2.32
CA GLU A 81 17.79 2.36 -1.10
C GLU A 81 16.80 2.39 0.09
N VAL A 82 16.07 3.50 0.25
CA VAL A 82 15.02 3.63 1.28
C VAL A 82 13.91 2.61 1.06
N LEU A 83 13.43 2.47 -0.18
CA LEU A 83 12.36 1.53 -0.52
C LEU A 83 12.77 0.07 -0.26
N ASN A 84 13.97 -0.31 -0.67
CA ASN A 84 14.54 -1.64 -0.41
C ASN A 84 14.73 -1.89 1.10
N SER A 85 15.18 -0.89 1.84
CA SER A 85 15.34 -0.99 3.30
C SER A 85 14.02 -1.18 4.05
N ILE A 86 12.90 -0.75 3.47
CA ILE A 86 11.55 -0.96 4.01
C ILE A 86 11.03 -2.34 3.63
N GLY A 87 11.24 -2.77 2.37
CA GLY A 87 10.88 -4.09 1.88
C GLY A 87 11.56 -5.22 2.66
N ASN A 88 12.87 -5.12 2.87
CA ASN A 88 13.65 -6.11 3.65
C ASN A 88 13.25 -6.20 5.13
N ARG A 89 12.61 -5.16 5.68
CA ARG A 89 12.23 -5.11 7.09
C ARG A 89 10.92 -5.83 7.40
N LYS A 90 10.18 -6.26 6.36
CA LYS A 90 8.92 -7.02 6.49
C LYS A 90 9.11 -8.54 6.54
N GLU A 91 10.34 -9.06 6.53
CA GLU A 91 10.66 -10.51 6.56
C GLU A 91 11.09 -11.06 7.95
N ILE A 92 10.59 -10.53 9.07
CA ILE A 92 10.88 -11.08 10.42
C ILE A 92 9.60 -11.28 11.24
#